data_AF-A0A257KHG2-F1
#
_entry.id   AF-A0A257KHG2-F1
#
_cell.length_a   1.000
_cell.length_b   1.000
_cell.length_c   1.000
_cell.angle_alpha   90.00
_cell.angle_beta   90.00
_cell.angle_gamma   90.00
#
_symmetry.space_group_name_H-M   'P 1'
#
loop_
_entity.id
_entity.type
_entity.pdbx_description
1 polymer ?
#
loop_
_entity_poly.entity_id
_entity_poly.type
_entity_poly.pdbx_seq_one_letter_code
_entity_poly.pdbx_strand_id
1 'polypeptide(L)'
;TSWGKITRGGPYDLVIADPPSYQKGSFVATKDYARLVRRLPDLLAPGGHALLCLNAPELGVAFLQDQMREQAPELQFVQRVSNPAVFADVSPERALKVLVYQAPT
;
A
#
# COMPACT_ATOMS: atom_id res chain seq x y z
N THR A 1 10.81 -3.10 18.53
CA THR A 1 10.00 -3.68 17.42
C THR A 1 10.53 -3.15 16.09
N SER A 2 10.32 -3.86 14.97
CA SER A 2 10.79 -3.43 13.64
C SER A 2 10.26 -2.04 13.25
N TRP A 3 8.99 -1.75 13.55
CA TRP A 3 8.36 -0.45 13.32
C TRP A 3 9.08 0.72 14.00
N GLY A 4 9.47 0.57 15.28
CA GLY A 4 10.17 1.64 15.99
C GLY A 4 11.58 1.95 15.47
N LYS A 5 12.18 1.06 14.66
CA LYS A 5 13.42 1.37 13.94
C LYS A 5 13.12 2.12 12.64
N ILE A 6 12.10 1.70 11.89
CA ILE A 6 11.66 2.34 10.65
C ILE A 6 11.23 3.79 10.90
N THR A 7 10.38 4.04 11.89
CA THR A 7 9.91 5.40 12.21
C THR A 7 11.05 6.34 12.60
N ARG A 8 12.09 5.84 13.28
CA ARG A 8 13.27 6.66 13.66
C ARG A 8 14.22 6.94 12.50
N GLY A 9 14.12 6.19 11.40
CA GLY A 9 14.98 6.37 10.22
C GLY A 9 14.39 7.26 9.14
N GLY A 10 13.12 7.66 9.26
CA GLY A 10 12.45 8.58 8.35
C GLY A 10 12.52 10.05 8.82
N PRO A 11 11.74 10.95 8.19
CA PRO A 11 10.79 10.67 7.12
C PRO A 11 11.46 10.25 5.81
N TYR A 12 10.71 9.56 4.94
CA TYR A 12 11.19 9.00 3.69
C TYR A 12 10.51 9.67 2.48
N ASP A 13 11.26 9.88 1.41
CA ASP A 13 10.69 10.33 0.12
C ASP A 13 9.85 9.25 -0.56
N LEU A 14 10.14 7.97 -0.25
CA LEU A 14 9.45 6.81 -0.80
C LEU A 14 9.32 5.70 0.24
N VAL A 15 8.10 5.20 0.42
CA VAL A 15 7.78 3.99 1.20
C VAL A 15 7.13 2.95 0.29
N ILE A 16 7.62 1.72 0.30
CA ILE A 16 7.01 0.59 -0.43
C ILE A 16 6.44 -0.39 0.59
N ALA A 17 5.12 -0.57 0.56
CA ALA A 17 4.39 -1.52 1.38
C ALA A 17 4.04 -2.75 0.56
N ASP A 18 4.80 -3.83 0.75
CA ASP A 18 4.61 -5.12 0.08
C ASP A 18 4.44 -6.26 1.09
N PRO A 19 3.28 -6.33 1.78
CA PRO A 19 3.03 -7.41 2.72
C PRO A 19 2.63 -8.72 1.99
N PRO A 20 2.86 -9.89 2.60
CA PRO A 20 2.27 -11.13 2.10
C PRO A 20 0.73 -11.03 2.16
N SER A 21 0.02 -11.56 1.16
CA SER A 21 -1.46 -11.43 1.12
C SER A 21 -2.17 -12.26 2.21
N TYR A 22 -1.67 -13.48 2.45
CA TYR A 22 -2.12 -14.34 3.54
C TYR A 22 -0.97 -15.15 4.13
N GLN A 23 -0.65 -14.87 5.38
CA GLN A 23 0.29 -15.63 6.20
C GLN A 23 -0.30 -15.80 7.60
N LYS A 24 -0.91 -16.96 7.83
CA LYS A 24 -1.57 -17.28 9.10
C LYS A 24 -0.61 -17.05 10.28
N GLY A 25 -1.05 -16.27 11.26
CA GLY A 25 -0.27 -15.92 12.46
C GLY A 25 0.71 -14.76 12.30
N SER A 26 0.85 -14.19 11.10
CA SER A 26 1.72 -13.04 10.84
C SER A 26 0.98 -11.87 10.20
N PHE A 27 0.36 -12.09 9.03
CA PHE A 27 -0.33 -11.04 8.28
C PHE A 27 -1.50 -11.61 7.48
N VAL A 28 -2.67 -11.00 7.63
CA VAL A 28 -3.87 -11.28 6.86
C VAL A 28 -4.36 -9.95 6.34
N ALA A 29 -4.33 -9.74 5.02
CA ALA A 29 -4.63 -8.45 4.41
C ALA A 29 -5.94 -7.84 4.94
N THR A 30 -7.03 -8.62 4.98
CA THR A 30 -8.33 -8.14 5.46
C THR A 30 -8.38 -7.67 6.92
N LYS A 31 -7.36 -8.00 7.73
CA LYS A 31 -7.26 -7.60 9.15
C LYS A 31 -6.15 -6.59 9.40
N ASP A 32 -5.07 -6.68 8.65
CA ASP A 32 -3.80 -6.05 8.99
C ASP A 32 -3.45 -4.87 8.09
N TYR A 33 -4.06 -4.78 6.90
CA TYR A 33 -3.79 -3.70 5.94
C TYR A 33 -4.16 -2.33 6.52
N ALA A 34 -5.28 -2.23 7.25
CA ALA A 34 -5.69 -1.01 7.94
C ALA A 34 -4.59 -0.47 8.87
N ARG A 35 -4.00 -1.37 9.66
CA ARG A 35 -2.96 -1.05 10.65
C ARG A 35 -1.63 -0.67 10.00
N LEU A 36 -1.35 -1.20 8.81
CA LEU A 36 -0.19 -0.84 8.01
C LEU A 36 -0.37 0.55 7.42
N VAL A 37 -1.47 0.77 6.71
CA VAL A 37 -1.74 2.01 5.97
C VAL A 37 -1.79 3.23 6.88
N ARG A 38 -2.39 3.09 8.07
CA ARG A 38 -2.47 4.16 9.07
C ARG A 38 -1.10 4.70 9.52
N ARG A 39 -0.01 3.97 9.26
CA ARG A 39 1.36 4.39 9.62
C ARG A 39 2.06 5.15 8.51
N LEU A 40 1.54 5.13 7.28
CA LEU A 40 2.20 5.77 6.14
C LEU A 40 2.38 7.28 6.30
N PRO A 41 1.40 8.06 6.82
CA PRO A 41 1.59 9.49 7.03
C PRO A 41 2.80 9.82 7.91
N ASP A 42 3.01 9.06 8.99
CA ASP A 42 4.13 9.26 9.92
C ASP A 42 5.50 8.91 9.32
N LEU A 43 5.53 8.20 8.18
CA LEU A 43 6.75 7.74 7.55
C LEU A 43 7.17 8.59 6.36
N LEU A 44 6.28 9.38 5.78
CA LEU A 44 6.55 10.11 4.55
C LEU A 44 7.00 11.54 4.82
N ALA A 45 7.98 11.98 4.03
CA ALA A 45 8.32 13.40 3.93
C ALA A 45 7.19 14.14 3.19
N PRO A 46 7.07 15.47 3.36
CA PRO A 46 6.16 16.26 2.55
C PRO A 46 6.39 16.04 1.05
N GLY A 47 5.33 15.78 0.29
CA GLY A 47 5.40 15.42 -1.13
C GLY A 47 5.93 14.01 -1.44
N GLY A 48 6.28 13.22 -0.43
CA GLY A 48 6.76 11.85 -0.56
C GLY A 48 5.70 10.87 -1.05
N HIS A 49 6.12 9.70 -1.52
CA HIS A 49 5.24 8.71 -2.15
C HIS A 49 5.14 7.40 -1.37
N ALA A 50 3.94 6.81 -1.34
CA ALA A 50 3.71 5.44 -0.91
C ALA A 50 3.30 4.56 -2.09
N LEU A 51 3.95 3.39 -2.21
CA LEU A 51 3.52 2.31 -3.10
C LEU A 51 2.86 1.22 -2.27
N LEU A 52 1.61 0.89 -2.59
CA LEU A 52 0.86 -0.21 -2.01
C LEU A 52 0.82 -1.39 -2.97
N CYS A 53 1.47 -2.49 -2.60
CA CYS A 53 1.48 -3.73 -3.38
C CYS A 53 0.50 -4.74 -2.79
N LEU A 54 -0.39 -5.29 -3.64
CA LEU A 54 -1.31 -6.35 -3.27
C LEU A 54 -1.35 -7.41 -4.36
N ASN A 55 -0.91 -8.62 -4.00
CA ASN A 55 -0.96 -9.79 -4.85
C ASN A 55 -1.99 -10.82 -4.33
N ALA A 56 -3.25 -10.38 -4.26
CA ALA A 56 -4.39 -11.19 -3.83
C ALA A 56 -5.48 -11.14 -4.92
N PRO A 57 -5.74 -12.23 -5.66
CA PRO A 57 -6.75 -12.26 -6.71
C PRO A 57 -8.18 -12.03 -6.22
N GLU A 58 -8.45 -12.35 -4.97
CA GLU A 58 -9.76 -12.22 -4.31
C GLU A 58 -10.06 -10.80 -3.79
N LEU A 59 -9.04 -9.94 -3.73
CA LEU A 59 -9.17 -8.55 -3.29
C LEU A 59 -8.91 -7.60 -4.47
N GLY A 60 -9.92 -6.80 -4.81
CA GLY A 60 -9.85 -5.78 -5.86
C GLY A 60 -9.07 -4.52 -5.47
N VAL A 61 -8.89 -3.60 -6.41
CA VAL A 61 -8.31 -2.27 -6.19
C VAL A 61 -9.11 -1.47 -5.17
N ALA A 62 -10.44 -1.64 -5.16
CA ALA A 62 -11.34 -0.98 -4.20
C ALA A 62 -10.94 -1.25 -2.75
N PHE A 63 -10.48 -2.47 -2.44
CA PHE A 63 -9.99 -2.79 -1.09
C PHE A 63 -8.87 -1.84 -0.66
N LEU A 64 -7.85 -1.64 -1.50
CA LEU A 64 -6.75 -0.72 -1.19
C LEU A 64 -7.22 0.73 -1.07
N GLN A 65 -8.06 1.16 -2.01
CA GLN A 65 -8.56 2.54 -2.03
C GLN A 65 -9.42 2.86 -0.81
N ASP A 66 -10.25 1.92 -0.36
CA ASP A 66 -11.09 2.10 0.82
C ASP A 66 -10.24 2.14 2.10
N GLN A 67 -9.21 1.29 2.22
CA GLN A 67 -8.28 1.36 3.34
C GLN A 67 -7.53 2.70 3.39
N MET A 68 -7.09 3.22 2.24
CA MET A 68 -6.45 4.54 2.18
C MET A 68 -7.41 5.66 2.57
N ARG A 69 -8.63 5.65 2.03
CA ARG A 69 -9.66 6.66 2.31
C ARG A 69 -10.03 6.71 3.80
N GLU A 70 -10.07 5.56 4.45
CA GLU A 70 -10.46 5.45 5.87
C GLU A 70 -9.29 5.72 6.82
N GLN A 71 -8.09 5.21 6.51
CA GLN A 71 -6.97 5.15 7.47
C GLN A 71 -5.88 6.19 7.22
N ALA A 72 -5.80 6.76 6.00
CA ALA A 72 -4.81 7.76 5.62
C ALA A 72 -5.38 8.73 4.55
N PRO A 73 -6.50 9.43 4.85
CA PRO A 73 -7.22 10.28 3.89
C PRO A 73 -6.40 11.47 3.35
N GLU A 74 -5.33 11.86 4.04
CA GLU A 74 -4.42 12.92 3.61
C GLU A 74 -3.52 12.52 2.44
N LEU A 75 -3.30 11.21 2.22
CA LEU A 75 -2.54 10.71 1.08
C LEU A 75 -3.44 10.68 -0.16
N GLN A 76 -2.98 11.33 -1.22
CA GLN A 76 -3.74 11.48 -2.46
C GLN A 76 -3.39 10.36 -3.45
N PHE A 77 -4.41 9.73 -4.03
CA PHE A 77 -4.19 8.73 -5.08
C PHE A 77 -3.62 9.40 -6.33
N VAL A 78 -2.49 8.91 -6.83
CA VAL A 78 -1.83 9.42 -8.03
C VAL A 78 -2.19 8.55 -9.22
N GLN A 79 -1.87 7.26 -9.15
CA GLN A 79 -2.06 6.33 -10.26
C GLN A 79 -1.94 4.87 -9.80
N ARG A 80 -2.38 3.95 -10.67
CA ARG A 80 -2.01 2.54 -10.61
C ARG A 80 -0.83 2.31 -11.56
N VAL A 81 0.24 1.70 -11.07
CA VAL A 81 1.36 1.28 -11.92
C VAL A 81 0.88 0.15 -12.84
N SER A 82 1.19 0.25 -14.14
CA SER A 82 0.84 -0.79 -15.10
C SER A 82 1.68 -2.04 -14.86
N ASN A 83 1.04 -3.21 -14.92
CA ASN A 83 1.75 -4.47 -14.93
C ASN A 83 2.45 -4.65 -16.29
N PRO A 84 3.63 -5.29 -16.34
CA PRO A 84 4.25 -5.67 -17.61
C PRO A 84 3.30 -6.54 -18.45
N ALA A 85 3.35 -6.42 -19.78
CA ALA A 85 2.44 -7.14 -20.70
C ALA A 85 2.51 -8.67 -20.55
N VAL A 86 3.66 -9.22 -20.17
CA VAL A 86 3.84 -10.65 -19.87
C VAL A 86 3.01 -11.14 -18.68
N PHE A 87 2.57 -10.23 -17.80
CA PHE A 87 1.71 -10.50 -16.65
C PHE A 87 0.28 -9.97 -16.84
N ALA A 88 -0.14 -9.73 -18.09
CA ALA A 88 -1.52 -9.37 -18.36
C ALA A 88 -2.46 -10.52 -17.95
N ASP A 89 -3.38 -10.25 -17.02
CA ASP A 89 -4.46 -11.17 -16.66
C ASP A 89 -5.72 -10.80 -17.46
N VAL A 90 -6.56 -11.80 -17.77
CA VAL A 90 -7.87 -11.56 -18.39
C VAL A 90 -8.78 -10.68 -17.52
N SER A 91 -8.50 -10.58 -16.21
CA SER A 91 -9.12 -9.61 -15.30
C SER A 91 -8.05 -8.78 -14.57
N PRO A 92 -7.96 -7.46 -14.81
CA PRO A 92 -7.05 -6.55 -14.10
C PRO A 92 -7.23 -6.56 -12.57
N GLU A 93 -8.42 -6.92 -12.09
CA GLU A 93 -8.72 -7.03 -10.66
C GLU A 93 -8.18 -8.31 -10.02
N ARG A 94 -7.73 -9.29 -10.79
CA ARG A 94 -7.08 -10.51 -10.25
C ARG A 94 -5.55 -10.44 -10.31
N ALA A 95 -5.02 -9.55 -11.13
CA ALA A 95 -3.58 -9.32 -11.25
C ALA A 95 -2.99 -8.61 -10.01
N LEU A 96 -1.66 -8.48 -10.02
CA LEU A 96 -0.94 -7.60 -9.10
C LEU A 96 -1.51 -6.18 -9.17
N LYS A 97 -1.66 -5.56 -8.00
CA LYS A 97 -2.14 -4.19 -7.85
C LYS A 97 -1.04 -3.40 -7.16
N VAL A 98 -0.54 -2.37 -7.83
CA VAL A 98 0.41 -1.42 -7.26
C VAL A 98 -0.19 -0.03 -7.40
N LEU A 99 -0.59 0.57 -6.28
CA LEU A 99 -1.15 1.91 -6.24
C LEU A 99 -0.12 2.90 -5.69
N VAL A 100 -0.03 4.05 -6.32
CA VAL A 100 0.83 5.16 -5.90
C VAL A 100 -0.03 6.21 -5.21
N TYR A 101 0.41 6.62 -4.03
CA TYR A 101 -0.16 7.71 -3.26
C TYR A 101 0.91 8.75 -2.92
N GLN A 102 0.51 10.01 -2.79
CA GLN A 102 1.41 11.11 -2.46
C GLN A 102 0.97 11.80 -1.17
N ALA A 103 1.94 12.09 -0.30
CA ALA A 103 1.74 12.91 0.90
C ALA A 103 1.58 14.39 0.52
N PRO A 104 0.84 15.19 1.32
CA PRO A 104 0.76 16.63 1.12
C PRO A 104 2.15 17.28 1.10
N THR A 105 2.32 18.34 0.31
CA THR A 105 3.53 19.17 0.26
C THR A 105 3.61 20.15 1.42
#